data_AF-A0A6C0ASD3-F1
#
_entry.id   AF-A0A6C0ASD3-F1
#
_cell.length_a   1.000
_cell.length_b   1.000
_cell.length_c   1.000
_cell.angle_alpha   90.00
_cell.angle_beta   90.00
_cell.angle_gamma   90.00
#
_symmetry.space_group_name_H-M   'P 1'
#
loop_
_entity.id
_entity.type
_entity.pdbx_description
1 polymer ?
#
loop_
_entity_poly.entity_id
_entity_poly.type
_entity_poly.pdbx_seq_one_letter_code
_entity_poly.pdbx_strand_id
1 'polypeptide(L)'
;MKLSEKSKQLMLFFTKNNHIHPVKQNRKTISILKKLYYDIYNAYKYLLKIKHKGQYYTLSTKKLLSATQITRPQIFNSNSFPQLVRNHIDNLAMSELTYTFSLYGRNIKIHFIVEEDNIELKLDTFNRYVDTIIMWLYILNQYSSKQCANSLVVYFYFTSLEKRLPYSNIFILDEINVNTAFTTTCPKDSEIVVFRKEEWFKVFIHETFHNFGLDFSDMNNNDAHKCILDIFKVSSDVNLFESYTEFWAEIINSLFCSFFLIKDKTNINDFLSYSEFFINFERTYSFFQLVKTLNFMGLTYTDLYSNSPHSKVLRENLYKEKTNVLSYYIIKGILINNYQGFLSWCDQNNPSLLQFKKTSLNQKEYCDFIKKNYKIKSLLSSIKETEHFLAQIERKNKKNNYQYILSNLRMSICELG
;
A
#
# COMPACT_ATOMS: atom_id res chain seq x y z
N MET A 1 -6.29 -1.76 17.92
CA MET A 1 -5.47 -2.73 17.18
C MET A 1 -4.02 -2.60 17.63
N LYS A 2 -3.19 -3.62 17.45
CA LYS A 2 -1.74 -3.58 17.75
C LYS A 2 -0.97 -3.82 16.46
N LEU A 3 0.36 -3.66 16.46
CA LEU A 3 1.17 -4.10 15.31
C LEU A 3 1.05 -5.62 15.13
N SER A 4 1.01 -6.08 13.89
CA SER A 4 1.02 -7.50 13.55
C SER A 4 2.36 -8.14 13.93
N GLU A 5 2.36 -9.46 14.15
CA GLU A 5 3.58 -10.19 14.47
C GLU A 5 4.63 -10.10 13.35
N LYS A 6 4.19 -10.06 12.09
CA LYS A 6 5.08 -9.89 10.94
C LYS A 6 5.74 -8.51 10.94
N SER A 7 4.99 -7.43 11.19
CA SER A 7 5.57 -6.10 11.34
C SER A 7 6.58 -6.01 12.47
N LYS A 8 6.26 -6.57 13.65
CA LYS A 8 7.20 -6.63 14.77
C LYS A 8 8.47 -7.39 14.41
N GLN A 9 8.35 -8.55 13.74
CA GLN A 9 9.48 -9.35 13.31
C GLN A 9 10.39 -8.58 12.34
N LEU A 10 9.80 -7.92 11.33
CA LEU A 10 10.54 -7.14 10.35
C LEU A 10 11.22 -5.93 10.99
N MET A 11 10.51 -5.15 11.81
CA MET A 11 11.08 -3.99 12.50
C MET A 11 12.22 -4.41 13.44
N LEU A 12 12.04 -5.51 14.20
CA LEU A 12 13.08 -6.05 15.06
C LEU A 12 14.30 -6.52 14.26
N PHE A 13 14.11 -7.08 13.07
CA PHE A 13 15.21 -7.48 12.19
C PHE A 13 16.08 -6.30 11.79
N PHE A 14 15.49 -5.19 11.32
CA PHE A 14 16.26 -4.01 10.94
C PHE A 14 16.94 -3.34 12.15
N THR A 15 16.24 -3.26 13.29
CA THR A 15 16.81 -2.72 14.54
C THR A 15 18.02 -3.54 15.02
N LYS A 16 17.90 -4.88 15.07
CA LYS A 16 18.99 -5.75 15.52
C LYS A 16 20.23 -5.72 14.63
N ASN A 17 20.05 -5.39 13.36
CA ASN A 17 21.14 -5.25 12.40
C ASN A 17 21.63 -3.80 12.23
N ASN A 18 21.12 -2.85 13.03
CA ASN A 18 21.44 -1.42 12.95
C ASN A 18 21.26 -0.81 11.55
N HIS A 19 20.31 -1.35 10.75
CA HIS A 19 20.03 -0.88 9.38
C HIS A 19 18.79 0.02 9.39
N ILE A 20 18.86 1.15 10.08
CA ILE A 20 17.80 2.17 10.13
C ILE A 20 18.47 3.54 10.05
N HIS A 21 18.08 4.34 9.05
CA HIS A 21 18.64 5.67 8.83
C HIS A 21 17.57 6.74 9.03
N PRO A 22 17.29 7.10 10.30
CA PRO A 22 16.20 7.99 10.63
C PRO A 22 16.47 9.40 10.10
N VAL A 23 15.46 10.00 9.49
CA VAL A 23 15.45 11.41 9.11
C VAL A 23 14.42 12.12 9.96
N LYS A 24 14.85 13.22 10.58
CA LYS A 24 13.99 14.08 11.38
C LYS A 24 12.99 14.85 10.51
N GLN A 25 11.77 14.96 11.01
CA GLN A 25 10.73 15.74 10.36
C GLN A 25 11.03 17.24 10.48
N ASN A 26 10.99 17.94 9.35
CA ASN A 26 11.12 19.39 9.29
C ASN A 26 9.78 20.08 9.65
N ARG A 27 9.82 21.41 9.86
CA ARG A 27 8.65 22.19 10.28
C ARG A 27 7.46 22.09 9.32
N LYS A 28 7.70 22.08 8.00
CA LYS A 28 6.64 21.98 6.99
C LYS A 28 5.99 20.59 7.02
N THR A 29 6.81 19.54 7.10
CA THR A 29 6.34 18.15 7.29
C THR A 29 5.49 18.04 8.55
N ILE A 30 5.96 18.55 9.70
CA ILE A 30 5.21 18.53 10.95
C ILE A 30 3.85 19.23 10.78
N SER A 31 3.80 20.39 10.11
CA SER A 31 2.54 21.08 9.85
C SER A 31 1.55 20.24 9.05
N ILE A 32 2.01 19.57 7.98
CA ILE A 32 1.20 18.67 7.16
C ILE A 32 0.71 17.47 7.98
N LEU A 33 1.59 16.84 8.76
CA LEU A 33 1.23 15.71 9.62
C LEU A 33 0.24 16.09 10.71
N LYS A 34 0.27 17.33 11.22
CA LYS A 34 -0.75 17.84 12.14
C LYS A 34 -2.13 17.93 11.47
N LYS A 35 -2.21 18.36 10.20
CA LYS A 35 -3.49 18.35 9.44
C LYS A 35 -4.05 16.93 9.38
N LEU A 36 -3.23 15.96 8.97
CA LEU A 36 -3.62 14.55 8.87
C LEU A 36 -3.97 13.93 10.24
N TYR A 37 -3.28 14.32 11.31
CA TYR A 37 -3.67 13.96 12.68
C TYR A 37 -5.09 14.41 13.00
N TYR A 38 -5.44 15.65 12.70
CA TYR A 38 -6.79 16.15 12.96
C TYR A 38 -7.85 15.45 12.10
N ASP A 39 -7.53 15.07 10.87
CA ASP A 39 -8.43 14.25 10.04
C ASP A 39 -8.72 12.90 10.72
N ILE A 40 -7.68 12.19 11.17
CA ILE A 40 -7.82 10.91 11.88
C ILE A 40 -8.55 11.09 13.23
N TYR A 41 -8.21 12.12 13.99
CA TYR A 41 -8.82 12.40 15.28
C TYR A 41 -10.31 12.78 15.15
N ASN A 42 -10.67 13.56 14.11
CA ASN A 42 -12.06 13.87 13.82
C ASN A 42 -12.85 12.64 13.36
N ALA A 43 -12.25 11.77 12.54
CA ALA A 43 -12.82 10.48 12.18
C ALA A 43 -13.06 9.60 13.42
N TYR A 44 -12.11 9.57 14.35
CA TYR A 44 -12.24 8.86 15.63
C TYR A 44 -13.39 9.40 16.48
N LYS A 45 -13.50 10.73 16.65
CA LYS A 45 -14.62 11.35 17.37
C LYS A 45 -15.96 11.05 16.70
N TYR A 46 -16.01 11.06 15.37
CA TYR A 46 -17.20 10.70 14.61
C TYR A 46 -17.61 9.24 14.88
N LEU A 47 -16.64 8.31 14.84
CA LEU A 47 -16.86 6.91 15.15
C LEU A 47 -17.43 6.72 16.57
N LEU A 48 -16.85 7.39 17.57
CA LEU A 48 -17.38 7.35 18.95
C LEU A 48 -18.82 7.86 19.01
N LYS A 49 -19.12 8.98 18.33
CA LYS A 49 -20.46 9.56 18.28
C LYS A 49 -21.49 8.59 17.69
N ILE A 50 -21.18 7.90 16.59
CA ILE A 50 -22.12 6.95 15.99
C ILE A 50 -22.29 5.70 16.86
N LYS A 51 -21.24 5.24 17.55
CA LYS A 51 -21.32 4.14 18.52
C LYS A 51 -22.24 4.48 19.70
N HIS A 52 -22.15 5.70 20.21
CA HIS A 52 -23.03 6.16 21.29
C HIS A 52 -24.50 6.24 20.90
N LYS A 53 -24.81 6.44 19.61
CA LYS A 53 -26.19 6.48 19.11
C LYS A 53 -26.83 5.09 18.97
N GLY A 54 -26.06 4.01 19.17
CA GLY A 54 -26.54 2.64 19.06
C GLY A 54 -25.94 1.91 17.85
N GLN A 55 -26.70 0.97 17.30
CA GLN A 55 -26.25 0.13 16.19
C GLN A 55 -26.10 0.96 14.90
N TYR A 56 -24.88 1.04 14.38
CA TYR A 56 -24.51 1.83 13.18
C TYR A 56 -24.17 0.96 11.97
N TYR A 57 -24.27 -0.37 12.11
CA TYR A 57 -24.22 -1.34 11.03
C TYR A 57 -25.10 -2.55 11.35
N THR A 58 -25.57 -3.25 10.34
CA THR A 58 -26.11 -4.61 10.47
C THR A 58 -25.01 -5.63 10.20
N LEU A 59 -24.94 -6.67 11.03
CA LEU A 59 -23.99 -7.77 10.89
C LEU A 59 -24.75 -9.07 10.66
N SER A 60 -24.34 -9.85 9.67
CA SER A 60 -24.74 -11.25 9.49
C SER A 60 -23.51 -12.14 9.32
N THR A 61 -23.56 -13.35 9.86
CA THR A 61 -22.52 -14.37 9.66
C THR A 61 -23.09 -15.58 8.93
N LYS A 62 -22.25 -16.25 8.15
CA LYS A 62 -22.61 -17.44 7.36
C LYS A 62 -21.43 -18.41 7.33
N LYS A 63 -21.69 -19.69 7.63
CA LYS A 63 -20.74 -20.77 7.33
C LYS A 63 -20.83 -21.18 5.86
N LEU A 64 -19.69 -21.45 5.24
CA LEU A 64 -19.55 -21.81 3.84
C LEU A 64 -19.26 -23.31 3.74
N LEU A 65 -20.18 -24.06 3.13
CA LEU A 65 -20.07 -25.51 2.96
C LEU A 65 -19.54 -25.90 1.58
N SER A 66 -19.60 -24.99 0.61
CA SER A 66 -19.10 -25.22 -0.76
C SER A 66 -18.80 -23.91 -1.48
N ALA A 67 -17.98 -23.99 -2.54
CA ALA A 67 -17.55 -22.83 -3.31
C ALA A 67 -18.70 -22.03 -3.95
N THR A 68 -19.85 -22.66 -4.22
CA THR A 68 -21.04 -22.00 -4.79
C THR A 68 -21.71 -21.04 -3.80
N GLN A 69 -21.43 -21.18 -2.51
CA GLN A 69 -21.95 -20.30 -1.47
C GLN A 69 -21.07 -19.07 -1.22
N ILE A 70 -19.86 -19.03 -1.79
CA ILE A 70 -18.91 -17.93 -1.61
C ILE A 70 -19.42 -16.71 -2.37
N THR A 71 -19.60 -15.60 -1.66
CA THR A 71 -19.98 -14.33 -2.28
C THR A 71 -18.88 -13.83 -3.22
N ARG A 72 -19.27 -13.44 -4.45
CA ARG A 72 -18.37 -12.97 -5.51
C ARG A 72 -18.65 -11.52 -5.92
N PRO A 73 -17.62 -10.79 -6.39
CA PRO A 73 -17.82 -9.55 -7.11
C PRO A 73 -18.71 -9.78 -8.33
N GLN A 74 -19.52 -8.77 -8.66
CA GLN A 74 -20.44 -8.77 -9.79
C GLN A 74 -19.87 -8.02 -11.00
N ILE A 75 -19.02 -7.00 -10.75
CA ILE A 75 -18.40 -6.18 -11.80
C ILE A 75 -17.22 -6.92 -12.43
N PHE A 76 -16.48 -7.68 -11.61
CA PHE A 76 -15.28 -8.39 -12.05
C PHE A 76 -15.60 -9.82 -12.47
N ASN A 77 -14.99 -10.25 -13.58
CA ASN A 77 -15.09 -11.65 -14.01
C ASN A 77 -14.09 -12.52 -13.23
N SER A 78 -14.20 -13.84 -13.37
CA SER A 78 -13.29 -14.78 -12.69
C SER A 78 -11.83 -14.52 -13.07
N ASN A 79 -11.54 -14.17 -14.32
CA ASN A 79 -10.18 -13.91 -14.81
C ASN A 79 -9.49 -12.69 -14.17
N SER A 80 -10.22 -11.82 -13.48
CA SER A 80 -9.63 -10.72 -12.68
C SER A 80 -8.83 -11.20 -11.47
N PHE A 81 -9.03 -12.46 -11.05
CA PHE A 81 -8.21 -13.08 -10.01
C PHE A 81 -7.12 -13.94 -10.64
N PRO A 82 -5.89 -13.99 -10.10
CA PRO A 82 -4.94 -15.04 -10.42
C PRO A 82 -5.55 -16.42 -10.11
N GLN A 83 -5.36 -17.40 -11.01
CA GLN A 83 -5.97 -18.73 -10.86
C GLN A 83 -5.66 -19.39 -9.52
N LEU A 84 -4.43 -19.23 -9.02
CA LEU A 84 -4.03 -19.74 -7.70
C LEU A 84 -4.90 -19.15 -6.58
N VAL A 85 -5.15 -17.84 -6.62
CA VAL A 85 -5.99 -17.15 -5.63
C VAL A 85 -7.43 -17.66 -5.70
N ARG A 86 -7.99 -17.84 -6.91
CA ARG A 86 -9.35 -18.40 -7.07
C ARG A 86 -9.46 -19.78 -6.43
N ASN A 87 -8.58 -20.69 -6.82
CA ASN A 87 -8.58 -22.06 -6.32
C ASN A 87 -8.41 -22.09 -4.79
N HIS A 88 -7.57 -21.20 -4.25
CA HIS A 88 -7.36 -21.08 -2.81
C HIS A 88 -8.64 -20.64 -2.09
N ILE A 89 -9.33 -19.62 -2.60
CA ILE A 89 -10.63 -19.16 -2.06
C ILE A 89 -11.67 -20.29 -2.12
N ASP A 90 -11.79 -20.95 -3.28
CA ASP A 90 -12.80 -22.00 -3.51
C ASP A 90 -12.64 -23.18 -2.55
N ASN A 91 -11.40 -23.52 -2.22
CA ASN A 91 -11.06 -24.69 -1.42
C ASN A 91 -10.98 -24.42 0.09
N LEU A 92 -10.66 -23.18 0.50
CA LEU A 92 -10.30 -22.88 1.89
C LEU A 92 -11.20 -21.86 2.57
N ALA A 93 -12.08 -21.15 1.86
CA ALA A 93 -13.04 -20.26 2.51
C ALA A 93 -14.05 -21.06 3.35
N MET A 94 -14.16 -20.71 4.63
CA MET A 94 -15.00 -21.44 5.61
C MET A 94 -16.15 -20.60 6.15
N SER A 95 -15.97 -19.28 6.26
CA SER A 95 -16.98 -18.39 6.85
C SER A 95 -17.02 -17.05 6.16
N GLU A 96 -18.16 -16.37 6.28
CA GLU A 96 -18.39 -15.02 5.80
C GLU A 96 -19.03 -14.16 6.91
N LEU A 97 -18.48 -12.95 7.13
CA LEU A 97 -19.19 -11.88 7.83
C LEU A 97 -19.58 -10.80 6.83
N THR A 98 -20.83 -10.35 6.89
CA THR A 98 -21.31 -9.21 6.10
C THR A 98 -21.71 -8.08 7.03
N TYR A 99 -21.08 -6.92 6.84
CA TYR A 99 -21.45 -5.67 7.48
C TYR A 99 -22.11 -4.77 6.45
N THR A 100 -23.28 -4.21 6.78
CA THR A 100 -23.96 -3.22 5.93
C THR A 100 -24.25 -1.96 6.73
N PHE A 101 -23.91 -0.81 6.17
CA PHE A 101 -24.17 0.48 6.79
C PHE A 101 -24.28 1.60 5.74
N SER A 102 -25.04 2.63 6.08
CA SER A 102 -25.20 3.82 5.24
C SER A 102 -24.62 5.03 5.98
N LEU A 103 -23.44 5.46 5.55
CA LEU A 103 -22.72 6.59 6.13
C LEU A 103 -22.26 7.53 5.01
N TYR A 104 -22.13 8.82 5.31
CA TYR A 104 -21.61 9.82 4.37
C TYR A 104 -22.43 10.01 3.08
N GLY A 105 -23.72 9.62 3.11
CA GLY A 105 -24.57 9.61 1.91
C GLY A 105 -24.27 8.46 0.95
N ARG A 106 -23.60 7.40 1.43
CA ARG A 106 -23.18 6.23 0.66
C ARG A 106 -23.73 4.97 1.30
N ASN A 107 -24.05 3.98 0.47
CA ASN A 107 -24.41 2.64 0.94
C ASN A 107 -23.18 1.75 0.85
N ILE A 108 -22.77 1.18 1.98
CA ILE A 108 -21.51 0.44 2.09
C ILE A 108 -21.82 -0.97 2.59
N LYS A 109 -21.29 -1.96 1.88
CA LYS A 109 -21.35 -3.37 2.23
C LYS A 109 -19.95 -3.96 2.25
N ILE A 110 -19.57 -4.55 3.38
CA ILE A 110 -18.26 -5.17 3.57
C ILE A 110 -18.45 -6.66 3.80
N HIS A 111 -17.87 -7.47 2.93
CA HIS A 111 -17.79 -8.92 3.07
C HIS A 111 -16.40 -9.30 3.54
N PHE A 112 -16.30 -9.98 4.67
CA PHE A 112 -15.11 -10.69 5.10
C PHE A 112 -15.34 -12.18 4.89
N ILE A 113 -14.78 -12.73 3.82
CA ILE A 113 -14.73 -14.16 3.52
C ILE A 113 -13.39 -14.66 4.06
N VAL A 114 -13.38 -15.67 4.92
CA VAL A 114 -12.17 -16.08 5.66
C VAL A 114 -12.02 -17.59 5.74
N GLU A 115 -10.79 -18.04 6.00
CA GLU A 115 -10.40 -19.45 6.12
C GLU A 115 -10.67 -20.05 7.52
N GLU A 116 -11.55 -19.40 8.31
CA GLU A 116 -11.71 -19.67 9.73
C GLU A 116 -13.16 -20.10 10.02
N ASP A 117 -13.35 -21.31 10.56
CA ASP A 117 -14.68 -21.88 10.83
C ASP A 117 -15.41 -21.21 12.01
N ASN A 118 -14.69 -20.87 13.08
CA ASN A 118 -15.26 -20.31 14.32
C ASN A 118 -15.15 -18.78 14.34
N ILE A 119 -15.75 -18.16 13.33
CA ILE A 119 -15.63 -16.72 13.11
C ILE A 119 -16.29 -15.88 14.22
N GLU A 120 -17.26 -16.46 14.92
CA GLU A 120 -17.97 -15.86 16.04
C GLU A 120 -17.03 -15.51 17.19
N LEU A 121 -15.93 -16.26 17.34
CA LEU A 121 -14.89 -15.99 18.35
C LEU A 121 -14.02 -14.78 18.00
N LYS A 122 -14.07 -14.29 16.76
CA LYS A 122 -13.26 -13.18 16.26
C LYS A 122 -14.06 -11.92 15.95
N LEU A 123 -15.36 -11.87 16.31
CA LEU A 123 -16.24 -10.73 16.01
C LEU A 123 -15.65 -9.39 16.48
N ASP A 124 -15.07 -9.33 17.66
CA ASP A 124 -14.43 -8.10 18.17
C ASP A 124 -13.28 -7.62 17.28
N THR A 125 -12.56 -8.53 16.64
CA THR A 125 -11.48 -8.18 15.72
C THR A 125 -12.03 -7.59 14.43
N PHE A 126 -13.05 -8.22 13.83
CA PHE A 126 -13.68 -7.70 12.61
C PHE A 126 -14.46 -6.40 12.86
N ASN A 127 -15.10 -6.24 14.02
CA ASN A 127 -15.69 -4.98 14.44
C ASN A 127 -14.66 -3.84 14.49
N ARG A 128 -13.44 -4.12 14.99
CA ARG A 128 -12.34 -3.14 14.96
C ARG A 128 -11.80 -2.87 13.55
N TYR A 129 -11.85 -3.85 12.65
CA TYR A 129 -11.51 -3.63 11.24
C TYR A 129 -12.54 -2.72 10.57
N VAL A 130 -13.83 -2.94 10.82
CA VAL A 130 -14.92 -2.08 10.34
C VAL A 130 -14.84 -0.68 10.93
N ASP A 131 -14.54 -0.53 12.22
CA ASP A 131 -14.26 0.78 12.84
C ASP A 131 -13.19 1.56 12.08
N THR A 132 -12.10 0.87 11.71
CA THR A 132 -10.96 1.45 11.03
C THR A 132 -11.29 1.81 9.58
N ILE A 133 -12.06 0.96 8.89
CA ILE A 133 -12.62 1.24 7.56
C ILE A 133 -13.52 2.48 7.60
N ILE A 134 -14.43 2.58 8.58
CA ILE A 134 -15.32 3.73 8.76
C ILE A 134 -14.52 5.01 9.02
N MET A 135 -13.49 4.95 9.87
CA MET A 135 -12.61 6.09 10.09
C MET A 135 -11.90 6.53 8.81
N TRP A 136 -11.39 5.61 8.01
CA TRP A 136 -10.76 5.95 6.73
C TRP A 136 -11.75 6.55 5.72
N LEU A 137 -12.93 5.94 5.58
CA LEU A 137 -13.98 6.44 4.69
C LEU A 137 -14.50 7.83 5.11
N TYR A 138 -14.51 8.14 6.41
CA TYR A 138 -14.79 9.50 6.90
C TYR A 138 -13.82 10.52 6.31
N ILE A 139 -12.52 10.20 6.33
CA ILE A 139 -11.45 11.06 5.81
C ILE A 139 -11.59 11.16 4.29
N LEU A 140 -11.69 10.04 3.59
CA LEU A 140 -11.87 10.00 2.14
C LEU A 140 -13.02 10.87 1.67
N ASN A 141 -14.15 10.87 2.39
CA ASN A 141 -15.31 11.66 2.04
C ASN A 141 -15.06 13.19 2.11
N GLN A 142 -14.02 13.65 2.81
CA GLN A 142 -13.61 15.06 2.82
C GLN A 142 -12.77 15.43 1.59
N TYR A 143 -12.02 14.48 1.03
CA TYR A 143 -11.07 14.71 -0.06
C TYR A 143 -11.63 14.36 -1.46
N SER A 144 -12.64 13.49 -1.51
CA SER A 144 -13.15 12.93 -2.76
C SER A 144 -14.39 13.64 -3.30
N SER A 145 -14.63 13.48 -4.60
CA SER A 145 -15.89 13.89 -5.21
C SER A 145 -17.05 13.05 -4.68
N LYS A 146 -18.22 13.67 -4.50
CA LYS A 146 -19.48 12.98 -4.17
C LYS A 146 -20.03 12.14 -5.32
N GLN A 147 -19.38 12.11 -6.49
CA GLN A 147 -19.87 11.41 -7.68
C GLN A 147 -19.33 9.98 -7.81
N CYS A 148 -18.15 9.69 -7.24
CA CYS A 148 -17.55 8.35 -7.24
C CYS A 148 -18.11 7.53 -6.06
N ALA A 149 -18.29 6.23 -6.21
CA ALA A 149 -18.58 5.23 -5.16
C ALA A 149 -19.81 5.52 -4.28
N ASN A 150 -20.94 5.89 -4.89
CA ASN A 150 -22.20 6.12 -4.19
C ASN A 150 -22.70 4.85 -3.48
N SER A 151 -22.52 3.71 -4.14
CA SER A 151 -22.62 2.38 -3.56
C SER A 151 -21.22 1.76 -3.57
N LEU A 152 -20.79 1.19 -2.44
CA LEU A 152 -19.49 0.54 -2.30
C LEU A 152 -19.66 -0.85 -1.70
N VAL A 153 -19.24 -1.86 -2.44
CA VAL A 153 -19.11 -3.23 -1.94
C VAL A 153 -17.63 -3.60 -1.87
N VAL A 154 -17.18 -4.08 -0.71
CA VAL A 154 -15.79 -4.48 -0.51
C VAL A 154 -15.73 -5.96 -0.15
N TYR A 155 -14.94 -6.71 -0.90
CA TYR A 155 -14.71 -8.14 -0.69
C TYR A 155 -13.30 -8.34 -0.13
N PHE A 156 -13.23 -8.64 1.16
CA PHE A 156 -12.03 -9.09 1.83
C PHE A 156 -12.04 -10.63 1.87
N TYR A 157 -11.30 -11.29 0.97
CA TYR A 157 -11.18 -12.75 0.99
C TYR A 157 -10.13 -13.27 1.98
N PHE A 158 -9.29 -12.38 2.51
CA PHE A 158 -8.34 -12.64 3.59
C PHE A 158 -7.61 -13.99 3.50
N THR A 159 -7.21 -14.36 2.28
CA THR A 159 -6.45 -15.58 2.06
C THR A 159 -5.12 -15.51 2.82
N SER A 160 -4.64 -16.67 3.25
CA SER A 160 -3.33 -16.86 3.87
C SER A 160 -2.16 -16.81 2.88
N LEU A 161 -2.43 -16.58 1.60
CA LEU A 161 -1.41 -16.35 0.59
C LEU A 161 -0.58 -15.11 0.94
N GLU A 162 0.72 -15.18 0.64
CA GLU A 162 1.68 -14.09 0.87
C GLU A 162 2.37 -13.71 -0.45
N LYS A 163 2.77 -12.44 -0.57
CA LYS A 163 3.61 -11.95 -1.66
C LYS A 163 5.03 -12.44 -1.50
N ARG A 164 5.54 -13.16 -2.50
CA ARG A 164 6.89 -13.75 -2.46
C ARG A 164 7.58 -13.69 -3.82
N LEU A 165 8.89 -13.52 -3.78
CA LEU A 165 9.77 -13.75 -4.90
C LEU A 165 9.60 -15.20 -5.40
N PRO A 166 9.61 -15.41 -6.72
CA PRO A 166 9.74 -16.75 -7.28
C PRO A 166 11.02 -17.45 -6.81
N TYR A 167 11.06 -18.77 -6.95
CA TYR A 167 12.21 -19.58 -6.54
C TYR A 167 13.46 -19.38 -7.41
N SER A 168 13.30 -18.77 -8.59
CA SER A 168 14.39 -18.51 -9.54
C SER A 168 14.14 -17.20 -10.29
N ASN A 169 15.22 -16.51 -10.64
CA ASN A 169 15.21 -15.26 -11.40
C ASN A 169 14.84 -15.42 -12.88
N ILE A 170 14.64 -16.65 -13.35
CA ILE A 170 14.09 -16.89 -14.70
C ILE A 170 12.61 -16.47 -14.80
N PHE A 171 11.90 -16.43 -13.66
CA PHE A 171 10.49 -16.07 -13.61
C PHE A 171 10.30 -14.56 -13.61
N ILE A 172 9.29 -14.13 -14.34
CA ILE A 172 8.86 -12.73 -14.42
C ILE A 172 8.00 -12.42 -13.19
N LEU A 173 8.19 -11.25 -12.58
CA LEU A 173 7.32 -10.82 -11.48
C LEU A 173 5.97 -10.41 -12.04
N ASP A 174 4.92 -11.06 -11.52
CA ASP A 174 3.54 -10.91 -11.99
C ASP A 174 2.59 -10.65 -10.81
N GLU A 175 1.29 -10.51 -11.09
CA GLU A 175 0.24 -10.21 -10.12
C GLU A 175 0.27 -11.14 -8.88
N ILE A 176 0.54 -12.43 -9.08
CA ILE A 176 0.60 -13.41 -7.98
C ILE A 176 1.76 -13.15 -7.01
N ASN A 177 2.81 -12.45 -7.45
CA ASN A 177 3.96 -12.12 -6.63
C ASN A 177 3.78 -10.78 -5.90
N VAL A 178 3.04 -9.84 -6.49
CA VAL A 178 3.07 -8.42 -6.09
C VAL A 178 1.70 -7.84 -5.71
N ASN A 179 0.61 -8.21 -6.39
CA ASN A 179 -0.68 -7.51 -6.26
C ASN A 179 -1.56 -8.20 -5.23
N THR A 180 -2.16 -7.48 -4.28
CA THR A 180 -3.04 -8.04 -3.24
C THR A 180 -4.53 -7.76 -3.47
N ALA A 181 -4.83 -6.87 -4.41
CA ALA A 181 -6.17 -6.36 -4.63
C ALA A 181 -6.33 -5.84 -6.06
N PHE A 182 -7.56 -5.50 -6.40
CA PHE A 182 -7.92 -4.75 -7.61
C PHE A 182 -9.24 -4.02 -7.40
N THR A 183 -9.42 -2.96 -8.20
CA THR A 183 -10.59 -2.08 -8.18
C THR A 183 -10.80 -1.43 -9.55
N THR A 184 -11.84 -0.61 -9.66
CA THR A 184 -12.06 0.30 -10.79
C THR A 184 -11.92 1.75 -10.35
N THR A 185 -11.58 2.64 -11.29
CA THR A 185 -11.41 4.07 -11.02
C THR A 185 -12.74 4.81 -11.07
N CYS A 186 -13.12 5.44 -9.95
CA CYS A 186 -14.30 6.31 -9.82
C CYS A 186 -15.62 5.80 -10.46
N PRO A 187 -16.03 4.53 -10.27
CA PRO A 187 -17.36 4.10 -10.71
C PRO A 187 -18.45 4.70 -9.81
N LYS A 188 -19.71 4.75 -10.26
CA LYS A 188 -20.85 5.11 -9.36
C LYS A 188 -21.19 3.97 -8.40
N ASP A 189 -21.30 2.76 -8.94
CA ASP A 189 -21.47 1.51 -8.21
C ASP A 189 -20.14 0.79 -8.19
N SER A 190 -19.57 0.65 -7.00
CA SER A 190 -18.18 0.30 -6.82
C SER A 190 -18.01 -1.06 -6.17
N GLU A 191 -17.03 -1.81 -6.68
CA GLU A 191 -16.50 -3.00 -6.02
C GLU A 191 -14.99 -2.86 -5.79
N ILE A 192 -14.53 -3.20 -4.59
CA ILE A 192 -13.12 -3.35 -4.24
C ILE A 192 -12.90 -4.79 -3.81
N VAL A 193 -11.89 -5.45 -4.36
CA VAL A 193 -11.51 -6.81 -3.97
C VAL A 193 -10.12 -6.80 -3.37
N VAL A 194 -10.00 -7.24 -2.11
CA VAL A 194 -8.72 -7.44 -1.41
C VAL A 194 -8.62 -8.91 -1.03
N PHE A 195 -7.72 -9.64 -1.70
CA PHE A 195 -7.71 -11.09 -1.59
C PHE A 195 -6.69 -11.67 -0.62
N ARG A 196 -5.58 -11.00 -0.31
CA ARG A 196 -4.67 -11.42 0.78
C ARG A 196 -4.98 -10.69 2.07
N LYS A 197 -4.83 -11.38 3.21
CA LYS A 197 -4.88 -10.74 4.54
C LYS A 197 -3.67 -9.84 4.79
N GLU A 198 -2.54 -10.16 4.17
CA GLU A 198 -1.31 -9.39 4.23
C GLU A 198 -1.51 -7.94 3.76
N GLU A 199 -1.19 -6.99 4.65
CA GLU A 199 -1.26 -5.54 4.46
C GLU A 199 -2.65 -5.01 4.12
N TRP A 200 -3.71 -5.75 4.49
CA TRP A 200 -5.06 -5.51 3.99
C TRP A 200 -5.55 -4.06 4.14
N PHE A 201 -5.22 -3.39 5.24
CA PHE A 201 -5.69 -2.03 5.48
C PHE A 201 -4.96 -1.00 4.62
N LYS A 202 -3.63 -1.14 4.46
CA LYS A 202 -2.84 -0.34 3.51
C LYS A 202 -3.36 -0.54 2.09
N VAL A 203 -3.63 -1.78 1.72
CA VAL A 203 -4.17 -2.12 0.41
C VAL A 203 -5.58 -1.55 0.23
N PHE A 204 -6.45 -1.61 1.24
CA PHE A 204 -7.75 -0.96 1.19
C PHE A 204 -7.64 0.56 0.99
N ILE A 205 -6.68 1.21 1.66
CA ILE A 205 -6.37 2.63 1.41
C ILE A 205 -5.96 2.83 -0.05
N HIS A 206 -5.05 2.01 -0.58
CA HIS A 206 -4.61 2.06 -1.97
C HIS A 206 -5.80 1.95 -2.96
N GLU A 207 -6.62 0.90 -2.84
CA GLU A 207 -7.74 0.69 -3.77
C GLU A 207 -8.78 1.81 -3.66
N THR A 208 -9.03 2.33 -2.46
CA THR A 208 -9.96 3.45 -2.29
C THR A 208 -9.43 4.77 -2.86
N PHE A 209 -8.12 4.96 -3.00
CA PHE A 209 -7.58 6.12 -3.72
C PHE A 209 -8.00 6.11 -5.19
N HIS A 210 -7.84 4.99 -5.89
CA HIS A 210 -8.33 4.84 -7.28
C HIS A 210 -9.85 4.97 -7.33
N ASN A 211 -10.52 4.26 -6.43
CA ASN A 211 -11.97 4.13 -6.46
C ASN A 211 -12.71 5.45 -6.17
N PHE A 212 -12.11 6.33 -5.39
CA PHE A 212 -12.64 7.67 -5.11
C PHE A 212 -12.00 8.76 -5.98
N GLY A 213 -11.20 8.37 -6.98
CA GLY A 213 -10.62 9.26 -7.98
C GLY A 213 -9.64 10.29 -7.39
N LEU A 214 -8.90 9.92 -6.34
CA LEU A 214 -7.91 10.79 -5.70
C LEU A 214 -6.56 10.81 -6.42
N ASP A 215 -6.31 9.85 -7.30
CA ASP A 215 -5.14 9.80 -8.16
C ASP A 215 -5.46 10.35 -9.56
N PHE A 216 -4.70 9.94 -10.57
CA PHE A 216 -4.88 10.36 -11.96
C PHE A 216 -4.98 9.17 -12.92
N SER A 217 -5.45 8.01 -12.42
CA SER A 217 -5.66 6.80 -13.22
C SER A 217 -6.73 6.97 -14.30
N ASP A 218 -7.68 7.90 -14.12
CA ASP A 218 -8.73 8.25 -15.10
C ASP A 218 -8.30 9.26 -16.18
N MET A 219 -7.04 9.69 -16.17
CA MET A 219 -6.50 10.62 -17.17
C MET A 219 -5.80 9.88 -18.33
N ASN A 220 -5.53 10.60 -19.42
CA ASN A 220 -4.54 10.15 -20.40
C ASN A 220 -3.14 10.22 -19.75
N ASN A 221 -2.44 9.09 -19.71
CA ASN A 221 -1.16 8.96 -19.02
C ASN A 221 0.05 8.79 -19.97
N ASN A 222 -0.15 8.85 -21.29
CA ASN A 222 0.91 8.55 -22.27
C ASN A 222 2.17 9.41 -22.08
N ASP A 223 2.00 10.72 -21.86
CA ASP A 223 3.14 11.64 -21.67
C ASP A 223 3.86 11.39 -20.35
N ALA A 224 3.10 11.07 -19.29
CA ALA A 224 3.67 10.71 -18.00
C ALA A 224 4.47 9.41 -18.08
N HIS A 225 3.96 8.40 -18.79
CA HIS A 225 4.63 7.11 -19.01
C HIS A 225 5.92 7.31 -19.81
N LYS A 226 5.85 8.08 -20.90
CA LYS A 226 7.03 8.41 -21.71
C LYS A 226 8.10 9.13 -20.90
N CYS A 227 7.71 10.12 -20.09
CA CYS A 227 8.63 10.85 -19.23
C CYS A 227 9.38 9.93 -18.25
N ILE A 228 8.71 8.93 -17.70
CA ILE A 228 9.32 7.94 -16.80
C ILE A 228 10.24 6.98 -17.57
N LEU A 229 9.82 6.50 -18.75
CA LEU A 229 10.63 5.61 -19.57
C LEU A 229 11.88 6.29 -20.16
N ASP A 230 11.83 7.62 -20.33
CA ASP A 230 13.02 8.42 -20.69
C ASP A 230 14.06 8.43 -19.55
N ILE A 231 13.62 8.32 -18.29
CA ILE A 231 14.49 8.22 -17.11
C ILE A 231 14.95 6.77 -16.92
N PHE A 232 14.00 5.85 -16.84
CA PHE A 232 14.21 4.41 -16.63
C PHE A 232 13.92 3.67 -17.93
N LYS A 233 14.98 3.36 -18.67
CA LYS A 233 14.89 2.85 -20.05
C LYS A 233 14.64 1.33 -20.07
N VAL A 234 13.61 0.91 -19.34
CA VAL A 234 13.19 -0.48 -19.17
C VAL A 234 11.95 -0.78 -20.01
N SER A 235 11.67 -2.05 -20.28
CA SER A 235 10.40 -2.46 -20.87
C SER A 235 9.34 -2.62 -19.78
N SER A 236 8.38 -1.70 -19.72
CA SER A 236 7.34 -1.63 -18.69
C SER A 236 6.09 -0.95 -19.25
N ASP A 237 4.92 -1.52 -18.96
CA ASP A 237 3.64 -0.83 -19.08
C ASP A 237 3.45 0.06 -17.85
N VAL A 238 4.26 1.13 -17.80
CA VAL A 238 4.36 2.02 -16.63
C VAL A 238 2.98 2.53 -16.29
N ASN A 239 2.50 2.32 -15.07
CA ASN A 239 1.33 3.01 -14.53
C ASN A 239 1.82 3.98 -13.45
N LEU A 240 2.10 5.23 -13.82
CA LEU A 240 2.76 6.17 -12.89
C LEU A 240 1.89 6.52 -11.67
N PHE A 241 0.57 6.56 -11.85
CA PHE A 241 -0.40 6.85 -10.78
C PHE A 241 -0.31 5.84 -9.62
N GLU A 242 0.10 4.60 -9.89
CA GLU A 242 0.34 3.57 -8.87
C GLU A 242 1.38 4.02 -7.84
N SER A 243 2.41 4.76 -8.26
CA SER A 243 3.44 5.26 -7.33
C SER A 243 2.93 6.40 -6.43
N TYR A 244 2.00 7.22 -6.94
CA TYR A 244 1.33 8.26 -6.16
C TYR A 244 0.42 7.63 -5.11
N THR A 245 -0.38 6.66 -5.54
CA THR A 245 -1.32 5.94 -4.68
C THR A 245 -0.60 5.13 -3.61
N GLU A 246 0.44 4.37 -4.00
CA GLU A 246 1.20 3.55 -3.05
C GLU A 246 1.94 4.39 -2.01
N PHE A 247 2.50 5.55 -2.40
CA PHE A 247 3.09 6.48 -1.45
C PHE A 247 2.08 6.92 -0.39
N TRP A 248 0.90 7.37 -0.81
CA TRP A 248 -0.12 7.82 0.14
C TRP A 248 -0.67 6.68 0.99
N ALA A 249 -0.84 5.49 0.41
CA ALA A 249 -1.28 4.32 1.16
C ALA A 249 -0.32 3.99 2.31
N GLU A 250 0.99 4.00 2.08
CA GLU A 250 1.99 3.76 3.13
C GLU A 250 2.05 4.86 4.18
N ILE A 251 1.99 6.14 3.76
CA ILE A 251 1.97 7.27 4.69
C ILE A 251 0.73 7.20 5.58
N ILE A 252 -0.47 7.12 4.99
CA ILE A 252 -1.72 7.08 5.75
C ILE A 252 -1.75 5.85 6.67
N ASN A 253 -1.36 4.67 6.20
CA ASN A 253 -1.28 3.46 7.03
C ASN A 253 -0.31 3.63 8.22
N SER A 254 0.85 4.26 8.01
CA SER A 254 1.80 4.59 9.08
C SER A 254 1.21 5.57 10.12
N LEU A 255 0.41 6.53 9.67
CA LEU A 255 -0.28 7.47 10.56
C LEU A 255 -1.41 6.81 11.35
N PHE A 256 -2.17 5.89 10.75
CA PHE A 256 -3.13 5.07 11.50
C PHE A 256 -2.42 4.19 12.53
N CYS A 257 -1.29 3.55 12.18
CA CYS A 257 -0.46 2.82 13.15
C CYS A 257 -0.06 3.72 14.33
N SER A 258 0.39 4.94 14.04
CA SER A 258 0.75 5.93 15.05
C SER A 258 -0.44 6.28 15.96
N PHE A 259 -1.58 6.61 15.35
CA PHE A 259 -2.79 7.00 16.08
C PHE A 259 -3.34 5.88 16.95
N PHE A 260 -3.29 4.62 16.50
CA PHE A 260 -3.80 3.52 17.32
C PHE A 260 -2.89 3.18 18.51
N LEU A 261 -1.59 3.46 18.41
CA LEU A 261 -0.62 3.12 19.46
C LEU A 261 -0.44 4.20 20.55
N ILE A 262 -0.77 5.46 20.29
CA ILE A 262 -0.79 6.48 21.35
C ILE A 262 -1.87 6.15 22.39
N LYS A 263 -1.59 6.41 23.67
CA LYS A 263 -2.58 6.15 24.75
C LYS A 263 -3.67 7.21 24.76
N ASP A 264 -3.25 8.47 24.85
CA ASP A 264 -4.13 9.63 24.79
C ASP A 264 -4.27 10.09 23.32
N LYS A 265 -5.49 9.97 22.77
CA LYS A 265 -5.76 10.35 21.38
C LYS A 265 -5.67 11.86 21.14
N THR A 266 -5.64 12.69 22.20
CA THR A 266 -5.46 14.14 22.12
C THR A 266 -3.99 14.58 22.11
N ASN A 267 -3.06 13.67 22.45
CA ASN A 267 -1.64 13.96 22.48
C ASN A 267 -1.02 13.90 21.07
N ILE A 268 -0.99 15.05 20.41
CA ILE A 268 -0.41 15.23 19.08
C ILE A 268 1.11 15.02 19.06
N ASN A 269 1.83 15.26 20.16
CA ASN A 269 3.29 15.11 20.20
C ASN A 269 3.69 13.63 20.19
N ASP A 270 2.96 12.79 20.92
CA ASP A 270 3.13 11.33 20.86
C ASP A 270 2.82 10.84 19.43
N PHE A 271 1.72 11.33 18.83
CA PHE A 271 1.36 10.98 17.45
C PHE A 271 2.49 11.31 16.48
N LEU A 272 3.06 12.52 16.55
CA LEU A 272 4.15 12.94 15.67
C LEU A 272 5.41 12.09 15.88
N SER A 273 5.71 11.72 17.13
CA SER A 273 6.85 10.86 17.47
C SER A 273 6.69 9.45 16.88
N TYR A 274 5.50 8.83 17.03
CA TYR A 274 5.21 7.55 16.38
C TYR A 274 5.18 7.65 14.86
N SER A 275 4.69 8.78 14.32
CA SER A 275 4.67 9.01 12.87
C SER A 275 6.08 9.07 12.30
N GLU A 276 7.00 9.76 12.98
CA GLU A 276 8.42 9.78 12.60
C GLU A 276 9.04 8.38 12.67
N PHE A 277 8.71 7.61 13.71
CA PHE A 277 9.17 6.24 13.87
C PHE A 277 8.72 5.35 12.70
N PHE A 278 7.41 5.28 12.41
CA PHE A 278 6.87 4.40 11.38
C PHE A 278 7.30 4.80 9.97
N ILE A 279 7.28 6.11 9.64
CA ILE A 279 7.71 6.58 8.33
C ILE A 279 9.20 6.26 8.08
N ASN A 280 10.06 6.33 9.11
CA ASN A 280 11.47 5.94 8.95
C ASN A 280 11.67 4.44 8.75
N PHE A 281 10.81 3.61 9.34
CA PHE A 281 10.77 2.18 9.01
C PHE A 281 10.29 1.93 7.59
N GLU A 282 9.24 2.62 7.12
CA GLU A 282 8.79 2.50 5.72
C GLU A 282 9.87 2.93 4.73
N ARG A 283 10.61 4.01 5.02
CA ARG A 283 11.76 4.43 4.21
C ARG A 283 12.81 3.33 4.09
N THR A 284 13.23 2.79 5.24
CA THR A 284 14.23 1.72 5.32
C THR A 284 13.76 0.49 4.55
N TYR A 285 12.51 0.10 4.76
CA TYR A 285 11.94 -1.09 4.13
C TYR A 285 11.74 -0.92 2.62
N SER A 286 11.36 0.28 2.18
CA SER A 286 11.23 0.62 0.76
C SER A 286 12.57 0.48 0.02
N PHE A 287 13.68 0.94 0.62
CA PHE A 287 15.01 0.69 0.05
C PHE A 287 15.32 -0.80 -0.01
N PHE A 288 15.01 -1.53 1.06
CA PHE A 288 15.25 -2.98 1.11
C PHE A 288 14.47 -3.71 0.02
N GLN A 289 13.20 -3.39 -0.19
CA GLN A 289 12.37 -4.00 -1.23
C GLN A 289 12.81 -3.59 -2.64
N LEU A 290 13.16 -2.32 -2.86
CA LEU A 290 13.72 -1.85 -4.14
C LEU A 290 14.97 -2.64 -4.49
N VAL A 291 15.96 -2.66 -3.60
CA VAL A 291 17.24 -3.34 -3.83
C VAL A 291 17.05 -4.85 -4.00
N LYS A 292 16.23 -5.47 -3.15
CA LYS A 292 15.96 -6.92 -3.22
C LYS A 292 15.29 -7.31 -4.53
N THR A 293 14.34 -6.50 -5.01
CA THR A 293 13.63 -6.77 -6.27
C THR A 293 14.57 -6.66 -7.47
N LEU A 294 15.43 -5.63 -7.50
CA LEU A 294 16.44 -5.49 -8.56
C LEU A 294 17.51 -6.58 -8.48
N ASN A 295 17.99 -6.90 -7.29
CA ASN A 295 18.97 -7.97 -7.07
C ASN A 295 18.43 -9.34 -7.52
N PHE A 296 17.15 -9.63 -7.27
CA PHE A 296 16.49 -10.82 -7.79
C PHE A 296 16.56 -10.88 -9.32
N MET A 297 16.37 -9.75 -10.02
CA MET A 297 16.51 -9.67 -11.48
C MET A 297 17.98 -9.65 -11.94
N GLY A 298 18.97 -9.60 -11.04
CA GLY A 298 20.39 -9.45 -11.40
C GLY A 298 20.75 -8.03 -11.84
N LEU A 299 20.04 -7.03 -11.34
CA LEU A 299 20.20 -5.61 -11.66
C LEU A 299 20.59 -4.80 -10.44
N THR A 300 21.32 -3.71 -10.66
CA THR A 300 21.47 -2.61 -9.70
C THR A 300 20.57 -1.44 -10.08
N TYR A 301 20.35 -0.50 -9.15
CA TYR A 301 19.56 0.70 -9.46
C TYR A 301 20.17 1.54 -10.59
N THR A 302 21.50 1.57 -10.68
CA THR A 302 22.23 2.32 -11.71
C THR A 302 21.95 1.78 -13.11
N ASP A 303 21.69 0.47 -13.24
CA ASP A 303 21.45 -0.16 -14.54
C ASP A 303 20.19 0.36 -15.22
N LEU A 304 19.20 0.79 -14.43
CA LEU A 304 17.91 1.26 -14.94
C LEU A 304 17.99 2.57 -15.74
N TYR A 305 18.98 3.43 -15.44
CA TYR A 305 19.10 4.77 -16.05
C TYR A 305 20.46 5.04 -16.71
N SER A 306 21.48 4.24 -16.44
CA SER A 306 22.83 4.46 -16.98
C SER A 306 22.86 4.30 -18.49
N ASN A 307 23.57 5.19 -19.18
CA ASN A 307 23.78 5.11 -20.62
C ASN A 307 24.97 4.22 -21.02
N SER A 308 25.66 3.59 -20.07
CA SER A 308 26.77 2.68 -20.38
C SER A 308 26.26 1.49 -21.22
N PRO A 309 27.03 1.00 -22.22
CA PRO A 309 26.63 -0.16 -23.02
C PRO A 309 26.25 -1.37 -22.17
N HIS A 310 27.01 -1.62 -21.10
CA HIS A 310 26.75 -2.70 -20.15
C HIS A 310 25.37 -2.59 -19.50
N SER A 311 25.02 -1.43 -18.92
CA SER A 311 23.72 -1.24 -18.28
C SER A 311 22.56 -1.33 -19.28
N LYS A 312 22.78 -0.97 -20.57
CA LYS A 312 21.77 -1.17 -21.62
C LYS A 312 21.45 -2.64 -21.82
N VAL A 313 22.49 -3.44 -22.03
CA VAL A 313 22.35 -4.89 -22.20
C VAL A 313 21.68 -5.52 -20.98
N LEU A 314 22.08 -5.14 -19.77
CA LEU A 314 21.48 -5.70 -18.56
C LEU A 314 19.98 -5.41 -18.47
N ARG A 315 19.56 -4.15 -18.58
CA ARG A 315 18.13 -3.84 -18.40
C ARG A 315 17.25 -4.35 -19.54
N GLU A 316 17.75 -4.44 -20.77
CA GLU A 316 17.00 -4.99 -21.91
C GLU A 316 16.76 -6.50 -21.76
N ASN A 317 17.68 -7.23 -21.12
CA ASN A 317 17.60 -8.69 -21.01
C ASN A 317 17.09 -9.19 -19.65
N LEU A 318 17.30 -8.43 -18.58
CA LEU A 318 17.05 -8.88 -17.21
C LEU A 318 15.87 -8.19 -16.53
N TYR A 319 15.53 -6.95 -16.91
CA TYR A 319 14.37 -6.29 -16.31
C TYR A 319 13.07 -6.89 -16.85
N LYS A 320 12.29 -7.53 -15.98
CA LYS A 320 11.07 -8.23 -16.39
C LYS A 320 9.97 -8.08 -15.35
N GLU A 321 8.89 -7.42 -15.75
CA GLU A 321 7.67 -7.30 -14.97
C GLU A 321 6.44 -7.51 -15.85
N LYS A 322 5.36 -8.03 -15.27
CA LYS A 322 4.00 -8.08 -15.84
C LYS A 322 2.97 -7.34 -14.98
N THR A 323 3.46 -6.67 -13.94
CA THR A 323 2.72 -5.83 -13.01
C THR A 323 3.58 -4.62 -12.65
N ASN A 324 3.06 -3.68 -11.86
CA ASN A 324 3.61 -2.33 -11.64
C ASN A 324 4.87 -2.29 -10.73
N VAL A 325 5.84 -3.19 -10.88
CA VAL A 325 7.05 -3.27 -10.04
C VAL A 325 7.86 -1.96 -10.12
N LEU A 326 8.00 -1.33 -11.29
CA LEU A 326 8.64 -0.04 -11.46
C LEU A 326 7.98 1.05 -10.59
N SER A 327 6.66 1.09 -10.57
CA SER A 327 5.91 2.09 -9.78
C SER A 327 5.95 1.80 -8.28
N TYR A 328 5.67 0.56 -7.87
CA TYR A 328 5.51 0.18 -6.47
C TYR A 328 6.82 0.16 -5.68
N TYR A 329 7.92 -0.30 -6.27
CA TYR A 329 9.17 -0.47 -5.53
C TYR A 329 10.19 0.63 -5.88
N ILE A 330 10.28 1.02 -7.16
CA ILE A 330 11.36 1.89 -7.63
C ILE A 330 10.94 3.36 -7.52
N ILE A 331 9.87 3.77 -8.20
CA ILE A 331 9.42 5.16 -8.21
C ILE A 331 8.93 5.57 -6.83
N LYS A 332 8.10 4.74 -6.18
CA LYS A 332 7.70 4.98 -4.78
C LYS A 332 8.90 5.06 -3.84
N GLY A 333 9.95 4.25 -4.06
CA GLY A 333 11.22 4.33 -3.32
C GLY A 333 11.88 5.72 -3.41
N ILE A 334 11.80 6.36 -4.57
CA ILE A 334 12.28 7.75 -4.78
C ILE A 334 11.43 8.74 -3.98
N LEU A 335 10.09 8.58 -4.04
CA LEU A 335 9.14 9.45 -3.34
C LEU A 335 9.31 9.36 -1.82
N ILE A 336 9.37 8.14 -1.26
CA ILE A 336 9.48 7.93 0.19
C ILE A 336 10.85 8.37 0.72
N ASN A 337 11.93 8.23 -0.06
CA ASN A 337 13.23 8.78 0.32
C ASN A 337 13.14 10.30 0.54
N ASN A 338 12.43 11.01 -0.35
CA ASN A 338 12.15 12.43 -0.23
C ASN A 338 10.69 12.71 0.22
N TYR A 339 10.16 11.93 1.18
CA TYR A 339 8.76 12.06 1.58
C TYR A 339 8.40 13.47 2.05
N GLN A 340 9.33 14.15 2.72
CA GLN A 340 9.13 15.52 3.20
C GLN A 340 8.96 16.52 2.05
N GLY A 341 9.79 16.39 1.01
CA GLY A 341 9.68 17.18 -0.20
C GLY A 341 8.42 16.84 -0.99
N PHE A 342 8.04 15.57 -1.02
CA PHE A 342 6.86 15.13 -1.77
C PHE A 342 5.55 15.51 -1.09
N LEU A 343 5.43 15.36 0.23
CA LEU A 343 4.30 15.91 1.01
C LEU A 343 4.16 17.43 0.78
N SER A 344 5.30 18.12 0.76
CA SER A 344 5.36 19.56 0.49
C SER A 344 4.93 19.93 -0.93
N TRP A 345 5.22 19.06 -1.92
CA TRP A 345 4.80 19.20 -3.30
C TRP A 345 3.30 18.97 -3.44
N CYS A 346 2.75 17.93 -2.80
CA CYS A 346 1.31 17.66 -2.78
C CYS A 346 0.52 18.84 -2.18
N ASP A 347 0.94 19.36 -1.01
CA ASP A 347 0.29 20.51 -0.35
C ASP A 347 0.29 21.80 -1.19
N GLN A 348 1.18 21.90 -2.20
CA GLN A 348 1.30 23.07 -3.07
C GLN A 348 0.61 22.91 -4.43
N ASN A 349 0.65 21.71 -5.02
CA ASN A 349 0.25 21.49 -6.40
C ASN A 349 -1.18 20.91 -6.53
N ASN A 350 -1.69 20.35 -5.45
CA ASN A 350 -3.02 19.74 -5.42
C ASN A 350 -4.10 20.69 -4.87
N PRO A 351 -5.37 20.55 -5.29
CA PRO A 351 -6.49 21.30 -4.70
C PRO A 351 -6.69 21.01 -3.21
N SER A 352 -6.37 19.79 -2.79
CA SER A 352 -6.33 19.36 -1.40
C SER A 352 -5.18 18.37 -1.23
N LEU A 353 -4.74 18.13 0.01
CA LEU A 353 -3.50 17.38 0.26
C LEU A 353 -3.43 16.03 -0.45
N LEU A 354 -4.51 15.24 -0.42
CA LEU A 354 -4.55 13.88 -0.98
C LEU A 354 -4.98 13.84 -2.46
N GLN A 355 -5.85 14.76 -2.90
CA GLN A 355 -6.47 14.71 -4.22
C GLN A 355 -5.54 15.26 -5.30
N PHE A 356 -5.05 14.42 -6.20
CA PHE A 356 -4.22 14.86 -7.31
C PHE A 356 -4.94 15.90 -8.18
N LYS A 357 -4.26 17.00 -8.53
CA LYS A 357 -4.79 17.97 -9.50
C LYS A 357 -4.77 17.37 -10.90
N LYS A 358 -5.93 16.98 -11.41
CA LYS A 358 -6.06 16.28 -12.71
C LYS A 358 -5.84 17.21 -13.92
N THR A 359 -4.59 17.54 -14.20
CA THR A 359 -4.18 18.26 -15.41
C THR A 359 -2.87 17.69 -15.98
N SER A 360 -2.70 17.74 -17.30
CA SER A 360 -1.46 17.28 -17.95
C SER A 360 -0.23 18.04 -17.45
N LEU A 361 -0.39 19.32 -17.07
CA LEU A 361 0.65 20.09 -16.41
C LEU A 361 1.05 19.47 -15.07
N ASN A 362 0.09 19.05 -14.23
CA ASN A 362 0.41 18.46 -12.93
C ASN A 362 1.04 17.06 -13.07
N GLN A 363 0.65 16.26 -14.07
CA GLN A 363 1.33 15.02 -14.42
C GLN A 363 2.80 15.27 -14.80
N LYS A 364 3.06 16.33 -15.57
CA LYS A 364 4.42 16.76 -15.93
C LYS A 364 5.21 17.20 -14.70
N GLU A 365 4.65 18.07 -13.85
CA GLU A 365 5.29 18.52 -12.61
C GLU A 365 5.61 17.35 -11.65
N TYR A 366 4.74 16.33 -11.63
CA TYR A 366 4.99 15.11 -10.86
C TYR A 366 6.16 14.31 -11.44
N CYS A 367 6.24 14.16 -12.76
CA CYS A 367 7.40 13.53 -13.39
C CYS A 367 8.69 14.35 -13.16
N ASP A 368 8.62 15.68 -13.25
CA ASP A 368 9.77 16.56 -13.00
C ASP A 368 10.24 16.48 -11.55
N PHE A 369 9.33 16.29 -10.58
CA PHE A 369 9.70 15.95 -9.21
C PHE A 369 10.51 14.66 -9.15
N ILE A 370 10.08 13.58 -9.83
CA ILE A 370 10.83 12.31 -9.87
C ILE A 370 12.18 12.50 -10.55
N LYS A 371 12.23 13.19 -11.69
CA LYS A 371 13.44 13.50 -12.45
C LYS A 371 14.45 14.33 -11.65
N LYS A 372 14.00 15.19 -10.75
CA LYS A 372 14.88 15.92 -9.84
C LYS A 372 15.45 15.04 -8.73
N ASN A 373 14.75 13.97 -8.35
CA ASN A 373 15.04 13.19 -7.15
C ASN A 373 15.66 11.81 -7.41
N TYR A 374 15.57 11.24 -8.61
CA TYR A 374 16.05 9.86 -8.89
C TYR A 374 17.57 9.66 -8.79
N LYS A 375 18.37 10.72 -8.71
CA LYS A 375 19.84 10.67 -8.62
C LYS A 375 20.42 11.46 -7.44
N ILE A 376 19.58 11.92 -6.52
CA ILE A 376 20.09 12.72 -5.40
C ILE A 376 21.00 11.87 -4.53
N LYS A 377 22.03 12.50 -3.96
CA LYS A 377 23.08 11.82 -3.18
C LYS A 377 22.50 10.96 -2.05
N SER A 378 21.46 11.46 -1.36
CA SER A 378 20.82 10.71 -0.27
C SER A 378 20.19 9.40 -0.75
N LEU A 379 19.51 9.42 -1.91
CA LEU A 379 18.92 8.22 -2.51
C LEU A 379 20.00 7.19 -2.86
N LEU A 380 20.99 7.62 -3.65
CA LEU A 380 22.05 6.72 -4.13
C LEU A 380 22.89 6.15 -2.97
N SER A 381 23.12 6.94 -1.93
CA SER A 381 23.81 6.48 -0.72
C SER A 381 23.02 5.39 0.01
N SER A 382 21.72 5.61 0.25
CA SER A 382 20.87 4.63 0.94
C SER A 382 20.67 3.35 0.12
N ILE A 383 20.59 3.45 -1.21
CA ILE A 383 20.55 2.28 -2.10
C ILE A 383 21.85 1.48 -1.98
N LYS A 384 23.02 2.13 -2.13
CA LYS A 384 24.32 1.45 -2.04
C LYS A 384 24.56 0.79 -0.68
N GLU A 385 24.18 1.47 0.39
CA GLU A 385 24.24 0.90 1.74
C GLU A 385 23.33 -0.33 1.88
N THR A 386 22.11 -0.25 1.33
CA THR A 386 21.16 -1.36 1.36
C THR A 386 21.60 -2.54 0.47
N GLU A 387 22.24 -2.29 -0.67
CA GLU A 387 22.89 -3.32 -1.51
C GLU A 387 23.97 -4.07 -0.70
N HIS A 388 24.82 -3.34 0.02
CA HIS A 388 25.82 -3.94 0.89
C HIS A 388 25.19 -4.75 2.01
N PHE A 389 24.16 -4.20 2.67
CA PHE A 389 23.41 -4.87 3.73
C PHE A 389 22.78 -6.17 3.23
N LEU A 390 22.08 -6.15 2.08
CA LEU A 390 21.46 -7.33 1.50
C LEU A 390 22.49 -8.44 1.23
N ALA A 391 23.63 -8.10 0.61
CA ALA A 391 24.70 -9.05 0.34
C ALA A 391 25.26 -9.70 1.62
N GLN A 392 25.34 -8.94 2.73
CA GLN A 392 25.73 -9.51 4.03
C GLN A 392 24.68 -10.49 4.58
N ILE A 393 23.39 -10.16 4.45
CA ILE A 393 22.29 -10.99 4.93
C ILE A 393 22.19 -12.30 4.14
N GLU A 394 22.35 -12.25 2.82
CA GLU A 394 22.36 -13.44 1.96
C GLU A 394 23.49 -14.41 2.36
N ARG A 395 24.68 -13.89 2.66
CA ARG A 395 25.80 -14.71 3.17
C ARG A 395 25.49 -15.33 4.54
N LYS A 396 24.83 -14.58 5.43
CA LYS A 396 24.44 -15.04 6.79
C LYS A 396 23.24 -15.98 6.78
N ASN A 397 22.41 -15.98 5.73
CA ASN A 397 21.18 -16.77 5.65
C ASN A 397 21.41 -18.26 5.91
N LYS A 398 22.53 -18.80 5.43
CA LYS A 398 22.94 -20.20 5.65
C LYS A 398 23.04 -20.58 7.14
N LYS A 399 23.18 -19.61 8.04
CA LYS A 399 23.35 -19.81 9.50
C LYS A 399 22.12 -19.39 10.32
N ASN A 400 21.42 -18.33 9.90
CA ASN A 400 20.42 -17.65 10.75
C ASN A 400 18.97 -17.76 10.25
N ASN A 401 18.71 -18.53 9.19
CA ASN A 401 17.37 -18.74 8.60
C ASN A 401 16.58 -17.44 8.35
N TYR A 402 17.10 -16.58 7.46
CA TYR A 402 16.46 -15.33 7.02
C TYR A 402 15.54 -15.53 5.81
N GLN A 403 15.04 -16.75 5.57
CA GLN A 403 14.28 -17.08 4.37
C GLN A 403 13.09 -16.15 4.14
N TYR A 404 12.32 -15.83 5.19
CA TYR A 404 11.18 -14.93 5.06
C TYR A 404 11.62 -13.51 4.65
N ILE A 405 12.68 -12.97 5.27
CA ILE A 405 13.20 -11.62 4.99
C ILE A 405 13.61 -11.49 3.52
N LEU A 406 14.30 -12.50 3.01
CA LEU A 406 14.85 -12.53 1.65
C LEU A 406 13.83 -12.89 0.57
N SER A 407 12.67 -13.45 0.93
CA SER A 407 11.67 -13.91 -0.06
C SER A 407 10.39 -13.10 -0.11
N ASN A 408 9.95 -12.45 0.97
CA ASN A 408 8.69 -11.70 0.97
C ASN A 408 8.75 -10.51 -0.02
N LEU A 409 7.60 -10.09 -0.53
CA LEU A 409 7.43 -8.92 -1.39
C LEU A 409 6.39 -7.94 -0.82
N ARG A 410 6.30 -7.82 0.51
CA ARG A 410 5.46 -6.79 1.13
C ARG A 410 5.91 -5.41 0.68
N MET A 411 4.97 -4.48 0.60
CA MET A 411 5.26 -3.09 0.22
C MET A 411 5.44 -2.21 1.45
N SER A 412 4.64 -2.48 2.50
CA SER A 412 4.58 -1.80 3.79
C SER A 412 5.16 -2.70 4.89
N ILE A 413 6.01 -2.12 5.74
CA ILE A 413 6.48 -2.80 6.95
C ILE A 413 5.51 -2.64 8.11
N CYS A 414 4.67 -1.60 8.08
CA CYS A 414 3.67 -1.32 9.10
C CYS A 414 2.35 -2.03 8.76
N GLU A 415 1.84 -2.82 9.69
CA GLU A 415 0.54 -3.49 9.59
C GLU A 415 -0.06 -3.61 10.98
N LEU A 416 -1.34 -3.29 11.08
CA LEU A 416 -2.13 -3.51 12.29
C LEU A 416 -2.80 -4.88 12.23
N GLY A 417 -2.64 -5.65 13.31
CA GLY A 417 -3.23 -6.97 13.55
C GLY A 417 -4.32 -6.93 14.61
#